data_AF-A0A7R8VY65-F1
#
_entry.id   AF-A0A7R8VY65-F1
#
_cell.length_a   1.000
_cell.length_b   1.000
_cell.length_c   1.000
_cell.angle_alpha   90.00
_cell.angle_beta   90.00
_cell.angle_gamma   90.00
#
_symmetry.space_group_name_H-M   'P 1'
#
loop_
_entity.id
_entity.type
_entity.pdbx_description
1 polymer ?
#
loop_
_entity_poly.entity_id
_entity_poly.type
_entity_poly.pdbx_seq_one_letter_code
_entity_poly.pdbx_strand_id
1 'polypeptide(L)'
;HTLIVADSANLIDSPVITGPRNVPPLLYQGTGIVADKENPLVLQILTAESSAYSYVPDEPIKEYPHAVGKNTLLIAALQARNNARVVFSGSLYFFSDEAFTSPVQKALGGKKYDISGNQQVATSLSQWVFKEHGVLRVKSVSHSKDGEKEPPRAYTIMDNAVCTFNLHN
;
A
#
# COMPACT_ATOMS: atom_id res chain seq x y z
N HIS A 1 -4.82 -12.67 -19.46
CA HIS A 1 -4.18 -11.38 -19.08
C HIS A 1 -2.72 -11.40 -19.49
N THR A 2 -2.16 -10.25 -19.88
CA THR A 2 -0.75 -10.11 -20.27
C THR A 2 0.13 -9.98 -19.04
N LEU A 3 1.31 -10.62 -19.06
CA LEU A 3 2.32 -10.47 -18.01
C LEU A 3 2.97 -9.08 -18.11
N ILE A 4 3.02 -8.36 -17.00
CA ILE A 4 3.73 -7.08 -16.88
C ILE A 4 4.77 -7.16 -15.76
N VAL A 5 5.88 -6.46 -15.98
CA VAL A 5 6.93 -6.27 -14.97
C VAL A 5 6.73 -4.89 -14.35
N ALA A 6 6.35 -4.85 -13.07
CA ALA A 6 6.20 -3.61 -12.33
C ALA A 6 7.50 -3.31 -11.56
N ASP A 7 8.01 -2.09 -11.69
CA ASP A 7 9.18 -1.64 -10.93
C ASP A 7 8.83 -1.48 -9.44
N SER A 8 9.78 -1.77 -8.56
CA SER A 8 9.62 -1.52 -7.12
C SER A 8 9.50 -0.02 -6.81
N ALA A 9 9.97 0.85 -7.72
CA ALA A 9 9.68 2.28 -7.72
C ALA A 9 8.19 2.62 -7.90
N ASN A 10 7.31 1.68 -8.23
CA ASN A 10 5.86 1.92 -8.27
C ASN A 10 5.11 1.43 -7.02
N LEU A 11 5.83 0.87 -6.04
CA LEU A 11 5.27 0.57 -4.72
C LEU A 11 5.05 1.86 -3.93
N ILE A 12 4.02 1.85 -3.07
CA ILE A 12 3.85 2.86 -2.03
C ILE A 12 5.10 2.96 -1.16
N ASP A 13 5.48 4.18 -0.79
CA ASP A 13 6.62 4.40 0.10
C ASP A 13 6.22 4.21 1.56
N SER A 14 6.00 2.95 1.95
CA SER A 14 5.60 2.57 3.30
C SER A 14 6.17 1.21 3.71
N PRO A 15 7.30 1.18 4.43
CA PRO A 15 7.90 -0.06 4.90
C PRO A 15 6.98 -0.91 5.80
N VAL A 16 6.03 -0.26 6.48
CA VAL A 16 5.04 -0.94 7.34
C VAL A 16 4.04 -1.77 6.53
N ILE A 17 3.78 -1.40 5.27
CA ILE A 17 2.78 -2.05 4.41
C ILE A 17 3.43 -3.06 3.48
N THR A 18 4.47 -2.63 2.74
CA THR A 18 5.07 -3.44 1.67
C THR A 18 6.46 -3.98 2.02
N GLY A 19 6.97 -3.69 3.21
CA GLY A 19 8.37 -3.95 3.53
C GLY A 19 9.31 -2.95 2.81
N PRO A 20 10.63 -3.19 2.86
CA PRO A 20 11.59 -2.31 2.20
C PRO A 20 11.31 -2.25 0.70
N ARG A 21 11.40 -1.05 0.11
CA ARG A 21 11.15 -0.83 -1.33
C ARG A 21 12.27 -1.39 -2.23
N ASN A 22 13.43 -1.69 -1.66
CA ASN A 22 14.57 -2.26 -2.40
C ASN A 22 14.38 -3.76 -2.62
N VAL A 23 13.37 -4.11 -3.42
CA VAL A 23 13.09 -5.48 -3.87
C VAL A 23 13.33 -5.61 -5.37
N PRO A 24 13.60 -6.82 -5.88
CA PRO A 24 13.56 -7.09 -7.31
C PRO A 24 12.22 -6.68 -7.93
N PRO A 25 12.17 -6.41 -9.24
CA PRO A 25 10.92 -6.12 -9.94
C PRO A 25 9.84 -7.19 -9.69
N LEU A 26 8.59 -6.75 -9.77
CA LEU A 26 7.43 -7.56 -9.48
C LEU A 26 6.80 -8.07 -10.77
N LEU A 27 6.35 -9.32 -10.76
CA LEU A 27 5.59 -9.92 -11.84
C LEU A 27 4.10 -9.82 -11.56
N TYR A 28 3.33 -9.33 -12.53
CA TYR A 28 1.90 -9.14 -12.38
C TYR A 28 1.18 -9.60 -13.64
N GLN A 29 0.10 -10.37 -13.49
CA GLN A 29 -0.72 -10.83 -14.60
C GLN A 29 -2.18 -10.82 -14.17
N GLY A 30 -2.89 -9.78 -14.57
CA GLY A 30 -4.24 -9.54 -14.07
C GLY A 30 -4.92 -8.32 -14.68
N THR A 31 -5.93 -7.84 -13.99
CA THR A 31 -6.74 -6.68 -14.39
C THR A 31 -6.24 -5.41 -13.69
N GLY A 32 -6.36 -4.26 -14.36
CA GLY A 32 -6.09 -2.96 -13.74
C GLY A 32 -7.29 -2.47 -12.92
N ILE A 33 -7.02 -1.79 -11.82
CA ILE A 33 -8.02 -1.19 -10.93
C ILE A 33 -7.93 0.34 -11.08
N VAL A 34 -9.07 1.01 -11.06
CA VAL A 34 -9.16 2.47 -10.93
C VAL A 34 -9.79 2.78 -9.59
N ALA A 35 -9.19 3.69 -8.84
CA ALA A 35 -9.76 4.20 -7.61
C ALA A 35 -10.19 5.66 -7.79
N ASP A 36 -11.21 6.04 -7.03
CA ASP A 36 -11.62 7.43 -6.91
C ASP A 36 -10.51 8.24 -6.21
N LYS A 37 -10.06 9.31 -6.87
CA LYS A 37 -9.01 10.21 -6.37
C LYS A 37 -9.48 11.04 -5.17
N GLU A 38 -10.80 11.22 -5.03
CA GLU A 38 -11.38 11.99 -3.93
C GLU A 38 -11.52 11.16 -2.65
N ASN A 39 -11.32 9.84 -2.71
CA ASN A 39 -11.42 8.98 -1.54
C ASN A 39 -10.10 8.96 -0.74
N PRO A 40 -10.03 9.62 0.43
CA PRO A 40 -8.80 9.70 1.21
C PRO A 40 -8.43 8.39 1.92
N LEU A 41 -9.31 7.38 1.89
CA LEU A 41 -9.10 6.09 2.57
C LEU A 41 -8.42 5.04 1.68
N VAL A 42 -8.32 5.31 0.37
CA VAL A 42 -7.69 4.40 -0.59
C VAL A 42 -6.18 4.63 -0.62
N LEU A 43 -5.43 3.54 -0.51
CA LEU A 43 -3.99 3.49 -0.63
C LEU A 43 -3.62 2.82 -1.96
N GLN A 44 -2.75 3.48 -2.72
CA GLN A 44 -2.23 2.98 -3.98
C GLN A 44 -0.99 2.14 -3.70
N ILE A 45 -1.17 0.83 -3.49
CA ILE A 45 -0.09 -0.06 -3.03
C ILE A 45 0.94 -0.31 -4.14
N LEU A 46 0.47 -0.62 -5.34
CA LEU A 46 1.30 -0.85 -6.52
C LEU A 46 0.62 -0.23 -7.73
N THR A 47 1.26 0.75 -8.35
CA THR A 47 0.78 1.35 -9.61
C THR A 47 1.43 0.70 -10.82
N ALA A 48 0.79 0.80 -11.97
CA ALA A 48 1.39 0.41 -13.24
C ALA A 48 2.43 1.46 -13.71
N GLU A 49 3.18 1.10 -14.75
CA GLU A 49 4.11 2.01 -15.43
C GLU A 49 3.38 3.13 -16.19
N SER A 50 4.08 4.21 -16.52
CA SER A 50 3.50 5.35 -17.26
C SER A 50 3.01 5.00 -18.66
N SER A 51 3.55 3.94 -19.27
CA SER A 51 3.16 3.44 -20.59
C SER A 51 2.10 2.33 -20.55
N ALA A 52 1.68 1.88 -19.37
CA ALA A 52 0.69 0.81 -19.25
C ALA A 52 -0.73 1.31 -19.54
N TYR A 53 -1.59 0.44 -20.05
CA TYR A 53 -3.02 0.69 -20.17
C TYR A 53 -3.78 -0.63 -20.05
N SER A 54 -5.07 -0.57 -19.70
CA SER A 54 -5.94 -1.75 -19.60
C SER A 54 -7.04 -1.68 -20.66
N TYR A 55 -7.03 -2.64 -21.58
CA TYR A 55 -8.03 -2.79 -22.64
C TYR A 55 -8.15 -4.27 -23.07
N VAL A 56 -9.13 -4.59 -23.92
CA VAL A 56 -9.26 -5.92 -24.52
C VAL A 56 -8.13 -6.12 -25.55
N PRO A 57 -7.22 -7.10 -25.38
CA PRO A 57 -6.01 -7.21 -26.19
C PRO A 57 -6.26 -7.42 -27.70
N ASP A 58 -7.33 -8.13 -28.04
CA ASP A 58 -7.63 -8.54 -29.42
C ASP A 58 -8.52 -7.54 -30.16
N GLU A 59 -8.94 -6.46 -29.49
CA GLU A 59 -9.82 -5.44 -30.06
C GLU A 59 -9.08 -4.12 -30.31
N PRO A 60 -9.36 -3.44 -31.44
CA PRO A 60 -8.82 -2.11 -31.66
C PRO A 60 -9.39 -1.13 -30.64
N ILE A 61 -8.54 -0.22 -30.14
CA ILE A 61 -8.93 0.82 -29.20
C ILE A 61 -9.86 1.81 -29.91
N LYS A 62 -11.15 1.75 -29.60
CA LYS A 62 -12.17 2.68 -30.12
C LYS A 62 -12.51 3.80 -29.14
N GLU A 63 -12.32 3.53 -27.85
CA GLU A 63 -12.64 4.42 -26.75
C GLU A 63 -11.42 4.62 -25.86
N TYR A 64 -11.38 5.72 -25.13
CA TYR A 64 -10.28 5.99 -24.21
C TYR A 64 -10.28 4.95 -23.08
N PRO A 65 -9.20 4.17 -22.88
CA PRO A 65 -9.18 3.16 -21.84
C PRO A 65 -9.35 3.78 -20.45
N HIS A 66 -10.14 3.14 -19.58
CA HIS A 66 -10.42 3.69 -18.24
C HIS A 66 -9.19 3.71 -17.32
N ALA A 67 -8.25 2.79 -17.53
CA ALA A 67 -7.01 2.69 -16.77
C ALA A 67 -5.82 2.91 -17.72
N VAL A 68 -5.19 4.08 -17.61
CA VAL A 68 -4.03 4.48 -18.43
C VAL A 68 -2.93 5.07 -17.54
N GLY A 69 -1.70 4.68 -17.85
CA GLY A 69 -0.47 5.09 -17.20
C GLY A 69 -0.45 4.78 -15.71
N LYS A 70 0.22 5.65 -14.95
CA LYS A 70 0.42 5.53 -13.51
C LYS A 70 -0.86 5.61 -12.67
N ASN A 71 -1.96 6.09 -13.24
CA ASN A 71 -3.26 6.08 -12.54
C ASN A 71 -3.87 4.67 -12.47
N THR A 72 -3.34 3.71 -13.24
CA THR A 72 -3.73 2.30 -13.16
C THR A 72 -3.14 1.68 -11.90
N LEU A 73 -4.00 1.21 -11.00
CA LEU A 73 -3.61 0.46 -9.82
C LEU A 73 -3.57 -1.03 -10.15
N LEU A 74 -2.50 -1.70 -9.75
CA LEU A 74 -2.37 -3.15 -9.82
C LEU A 74 -2.81 -3.78 -8.50
N ILE A 75 -2.42 -3.13 -7.39
CA ILE A 75 -2.85 -3.46 -6.04
C ILE A 75 -3.29 -2.17 -5.36
N ALA A 76 -4.49 -2.19 -4.80
CA ALA A 76 -5.05 -1.12 -3.99
C ALA A 76 -5.35 -1.64 -2.58
N ALA A 77 -5.34 -0.77 -1.59
CA ALA A 77 -5.82 -1.09 -0.26
C ALA A 77 -6.79 -0.01 0.23
N LEU A 78 -7.64 -0.39 1.17
CA LEU A 78 -8.53 0.52 1.87
C LEU A 78 -8.33 0.34 3.38
N GLN A 79 -8.05 1.46 4.05
CA GLN A 79 -8.10 1.51 5.51
C GLN A 79 -9.36 2.26 5.93
N ALA A 80 -10.33 1.54 6.47
CA ALA A 80 -11.59 2.12 6.91
C ALA A 80 -11.42 2.92 8.21
N ARG A 81 -12.40 3.78 8.52
CA ARG A 81 -12.40 4.62 9.75
C ARG A 81 -12.36 3.81 11.04
N ASN A 82 -12.83 2.56 11.01
CA ASN A 82 -12.73 1.60 12.12
C ASN A 82 -11.40 0.81 12.11
N ASN A 83 -10.42 1.24 11.33
CA ASN A 83 -9.13 0.57 11.12
C ASN A 83 -9.25 -0.86 10.58
N ALA A 84 -10.32 -1.20 9.85
CA ALA A 84 -10.33 -2.42 9.03
C ALA A 84 -9.41 -2.23 7.82
N ARG A 85 -8.69 -3.28 7.44
CA ARG A 85 -7.75 -3.30 6.31
C ARG A 85 -8.29 -4.24 5.25
N VAL A 86 -8.42 -3.74 4.03
CA VAL A 86 -8.83 -4.51 2.87
C VAL A 86 -7.81 -4.29 1.77
N VAL A 87 -7.38 -5.35 1.10
CA VAL A 87 -6.51 -5.30 -0.08
C VAL A 87 -7.26 -5.85 -1.28
N PHE A 88 -7.18 -5.13 -2.39
CA PHE A 88 -7.67 -5.52 -3.69
C PHE A 88 -6.47 -5.74 -4.61
N SER A 89 -6.31 -6.97 -5.10
CA SER A 89 -5.35 -7.30 -6.15
C SER A 89 -6.11 -7.73 -7.39
N GLY A 90 -5.77 -7.17 -8.55
CA GLY A 90 -6.34 -7.62 -9.81
C GLY A 90 -5.65 -8.86 -10.39
N SER A 91 -4.67 -9.46 -9.69
CA SER A 91 -3.86 -10.59 -10.15
C SER A 91 -3.78 -11.68 -9.07
N LEU A 92 -4.30 -12.86 -9.38
CA LEU A 92 -4.06 -14.07 -8.59
C LEU A 92 -2.62 -14.57 -8.77
N TYR A 93 -2.08 -14.43 -9.99
CA TYR A 93 -0.72 -14.82 -10.33
C TYR A 93 0.32 -14.15 -9.44
N PHE A 94 0.07 -12.90 -9.00
CA PHE A 94 0.98 -12.16 -8.12
C PHE A 94 1.33 -12.92 -6.83
N PHE A 95 0.40 -13.74 -6.33
CA PHE A 95 0.54 -14.53 -5.10
C PHE A 95 0.85 -16.01 -5.34
N SER A 96 1.15 -16.39 -6.59
CA SER A 96 1.45 -17.77 -6.93
C SER A 96 2.91 -18.14 -6.64
N ASP A 97 3.14 -19.41 -6.35
CA ASP A 97 4.50 -19.96 -6.22
C ASP A 97 5.33 -19.71 -7.48
N GLU A 98 4.70 -19.78 -8.65
CA GLU A 98 5.33 -19.48 -9.93
C GLU A 98 5.90 -18.06 -9.96
N ALA A 99 5.11 -17.06 -9.57
CA ALA A 99 5.60 -15.68 -9.49
C ALA A 99 6.70 -15.53 -8.43
N PHE A 100 6.61 -16.26 -7.31
CA PHE A 100 7.57 -16.20 -6.22
C PHE A 100 8.95 -16.76 -6.58
N THR A 101 9.03 -17.75 -7.47
CA THR A 101 10.31 -18.37 -7.87
C THR A 101 10.80 -17.94 -9.25
N SER A 102 10.00 -17.20 -10.01
CA SER A 102 10.35 -16.83 -11.39
C SER A 102 11.46 -15.77 -11.43
N PRO A 103 12.44 -15.92 -12.35
CA PRO A 103 13.39 -14.85 -12.64
C PRO A 103 12.69 -13.69 -13.35
N VAL A 104 13.23 -12.49 -13.20
CA VAL A 104 12.68 -11.29 -13.82
C VAL A 104 13.75 -10.45 -14.51
N GLN A 105 13.44 -10.03 -15.73
CA GLN A 105 14.23 -9.12 -16.54
C GLN A 105 13.30 -8.30 -17.44
N LYS A 106 13.52 -6.98 -17.54
CA LYS A 106 12.75 -6.13 -18.45
C LYS A 106 13.11 -6.44 -19.90
N ALA A 107 12.11 -6.44 -20.78
CA ALA A 107 12.27 -6.79 -22.19
C ALA A 107 13.22 -5.85 -22.96
N LEU A 108 13.27 -4.57 -22.57
CA LEU A 108 14.13 -3.55 -23.17
C LEU A 108 15.55 -3.53 -22.56
N GLY A 109 15.95 -4.61 -21.89
CA GLY A 109 17.23 -4.73 -21.20
C GLY A 109 17.18 -4.35 -19.72
N GLY A 110 18.29 -4.56 -19.02
CA GLY A 110 18.43 -4.30 -17.58
C GLY A 110 19.00 -5.49 -16.81
N LYS A 111 19.21 -5.28 -15.51
CA LYS A 111 19.69 -6.32 -14.59
C LYS A 111 18.68 -7.46 -14.54
N LYS A 112 19.15 -8.68 -14.77
CA LYS A 112 18.40 -9.91 -14.51
C LYS A 112 18.44 -10.19 -13.02
N TYR A 113 17.29 -10.51 -12.46
CA TYR A 113 17.16 -11.01 -11.10
C TYR A 113 16.75 -12.48 -11.18
N ASP A 114 17.39 -13.33 -10.37
CA ASP A 114 17.09 -14.76 -10.36
C ASP A 114 15.71 -15.06 -9.78
N ILE A 115 15.22 -14.18 -8.91
CA ILE A 115 13.93 -14.28 -8.23
C ILE A 115 13.24 -12.92 -8.22
N SER A 116 11.93 -12.89 -8.43
CA SER A 116 11.09 -11.69 -8.37
C SER A 116 10.94 -11.16 -6.93
N GLY A 117 10.44 -9.92 -6.79
CA GLY A 117 10.13 -9.34 -5.47
C GLY A 117 8.81 -9.84 -4.86
N ASN A 118 8.05 -10.68 -5.57
CA ASN A 118 6.64 -10.96 -5.27
C ASN A 118 6.43 -11.53 -3.87
N GLN A 119 7.23 -12.51 -3.46
CA GLN A 119 7.07 -13.17 -2.16
C GLN A 119 7.28 -12.19 -0.99
N GLN A 120 8.27 -11.32 -1.10
CA GLN A 120 8.63 -10.35 -0.05
C GLN A 120 7.50 -9.33 0.15
N VAL A 121 6.98 -8.79 -0.95
CA VAL A 121 5.87 -7.84 -0.92
C VAL A 121 4.58 -8.52 -0.48
N ALA A 122 4.26 -9.71 -0.99
CA ALA A 122 3.08 -10.47 -0.61
C ALA A 122 3.05 -10.80 0.89
N THR A 123 4.21 -11.20 1.45
CA THR A 123 4.35 -11.50 2.88
C THR A 123 4.12 -10.27 3.74
N SER A 124 4.79 -9.15 3.41
CA SER A 124 4.64 -7.89 4.15
C SER A 124 3.20 -7.36 4.09
N LEU A 125 2.58 -7.45 2.90
CA LEU A 125 1.19 -7.05 2.70
C LEU A 125 0.23 -7.91 3.51
N SER A 126 0.46 -9.22 3.58
CA SER A 126 -0.32 -10.14 4.42
C SER A 126 -0.23 -9.77 5.90
N GLN A 127 0.99 -9.59 6.43
CA GLN A 127 1.23 -9.19 7.83
C GLN A 127 0.56 -7.85 8.16
N TRP A 128 0.59 -6.90 7.21
CA TRP A 128 -0.12 -5.65 7.37
C TRP A 128 -1.64 -5.85 7.36
N VAL A 129 -2.22 -6.56 6.38
CA VAL A 129 -3.68 -6.76 6.31
C VAL A 129 -4.22 -7.45 7.57
N PHE A 130 -3.52 -8.46 8.08
CA PHE A 130 -3.94 -9.23 9.26
C PHE A 130 -3.61 -8.57 10.61
N LYS A 131 -3.18 -7.31 10.59
CA LYS A 131 -2.87 -6.53 11.82
C LYS A 131 -1.72 -7.10 12.65
N GLU A 132 -0.78 -7.78 12.02
CA GLU A 132 0.49 -8.19 12.66
C GLU A 132 1.46 -7.01 12.73
N HIS A 133 1.44 -6.13 11.72
CA HIS A 133 2.26 -4.92 11.67
C HIS A 133 1.45 -3.62 11.65
N GLY A 134 2.06 -2.51 12.10
CA GLY A 134 1.50 -1.17 11.99
C GLY A 134 0.24 -0.94 12.82
N VAL A 135 0.12 -1.61 13.96
CA VAL A 135 -0.96 -1.39 14.92
C VAL A 135 -0.48 -0.42 15.99
N LEU A 136 -1.33 0.54 16.36
CA LEU A 136 -1.09 1.45 17.46
C LEU A 136 -2.28 1.35 18.42
N ARG A 137 -1.99 1.28 19.71
CA ARG A 137 -3.00 1.31 20.77
C ARG A 137 -2.71 2.46 21.72
N VAL A 138 -3.71 3.31 21.93
CA VAL A 138 -3.65 4.31 23.00
C VAL A 138 -3.87 3.57 24.33
N LYS A 139 -2.87 3.64 25.21
CA LYS A 139 -2.91 3.00 26.53
C LYS A 139 -3.60 3.88 27.56
N SER A 140 -3.21 5.15 27.61
CA SER A 140 -3.80 6.13 28.50
C SER A 140 -3.61 7.54 27.96
N VAL A 141 -4.52 8.41 28.38
CA VAL A 141 -4.48 9.85 28.15
C VAL A 141 -4.57 10.51 29.51
N SER A 142 -3.66 11.42 29.81
CA SER A 142 -3.68 12.22 31.03
C SER A 142 -3.50 13.70 30.68
N HIS A 143 -4.22 14.56 31.39
CA HIS A 143 -4.05 16.00 31.27
C HIS A 143 -4.10 16.63 32.66
N SER A 144 -3.31 17.67 32.88
CA SER A 144 -3.27 18.40 34.15
C SER A 144 -2.83 19.84 33.89
N LYS A 145 -2.89 20.69 34.92
CA LYS A 145 -2.17 21.97 34.89
C LYS A 145 -0.67 21.70 34.99
N ASP A 146 0.13 22.63 34.47
CA ASP A 146 1.58 22.54 34.60
C ASP A 146 1.99 22.46 36.09
N GLY A 147 2.80 21.45 36.43
CA GLY A 147 3.17 21.14 37.81
C GLY A 147 2.16 20.32 38.64
N GLU A 148 0.93 20.10 38.15
CA GLU A 148 -0.08 19.26 38.80
C GLU A 148 -0.11 17.84 38.23
N LYS A 149 -0.52 16.86 39.03
CA LYS A 149 -0.61 15.44 38.61
C LYS A 149 -2.02 15.02 38.19
N GLU A 150 -3.03 15.72 38.69
CA GLU A 150 -4.44 15.38 38.46
C GLU A 150 -5.11 16.44 37.57
N PRO A 151 -6.13 16.07 36.78
CA PRO A 151 -6.88 17.01 35.98
C PRO A 151 -7.68 17.98 36.88
N PRO A 152 -7.62 19.30 36.62
CA PRO A 152 -8.43 20.26 37.35
C PRO A 152 -9.91 20.10 36.97
N ARG A 153 -10.82 20.49 37.87
CA ARG A 153 -12.27 20.49 37.60
C ARG A 153 -12.64 21.39 36.42
N ALA A 154 -11.93 22.50 36.25
CA ALA A 154 -12.05 23.41 35.13
C ALA A 154 -10.72 24.14 34.91
N TYR A 155 -10.39 24.42 33.65
CA TYR A 155 -9.30 25.32 33.28
C TYR A 155 -9.82 26.76 33.20
N THR A 156 -8.96 27.72 33.53
CA THR A 156 -9.19 29.16 33.38
C THR A 156 -8.37 29.75 32.25
N ILE A 157 -8.73 30.95 31.81
CA ILE A 157 -7.98 31.69 30.80
C ILE A 157 -6.54 31.85 31.29
N MET A 158 -5.57 31.59 30.42
CA MET A 158 -4.13 31.63 30.69
C MET A 158 -3.60 30.51 31.60
N ASP A 159 -4.38 29.46 31.88
CA ASP A 159 -3.82 28.25 32.49
C ASP A 159 -2.89 27.54 31.49
N ASN A 160 -1.69 27.17 31.96
CA ASN A 160 -0.81 26.26 31.23
C ASN A 160 -1.25 24.82 31.51
N ALA A 161 -1.60 24.10 30.45
CA ALA A 161 -2.02 22.70 30.52
C ALA A 161 -0.97 21.78 29.87
N VAL A 162 -0.77 20.62 30.48
CA VAL A 162 0.08 19.55 29.95
C VAL A 162 -0.80 18.35 29.61
N CYS A 163 -0.66 17.82 28.40
CA CYS A 163 -1.33 16.60 27.94
C CYS A 163 -0.29 15.54 27.61
N THR A 164 -0.48 14.33 28.13
CA THR A 164 0.39 13.18 27.89
C THR A 164 -0.41 12.03 27.30
N PHE A 165 0.11 11.46 26.22
CA PHE A 165 -0.46 10.30 25.53
C PHE A 165 0.52 9.14 25.62
N ASN A 166 0.07 8.00 26.14
CA ASN A 166 0.86 6.77 26.12
C ASN A 166 0.38 5.89 24.97
N LEU A 167 1.30 5.60 24.04
CA LEU A 167 1.07 4.72 22.89
C LEU A 167 1.79 3.39 23.11
N HIS A 168 1.18 2.30 22.66
CA HIS A 168 1.77 0.96 22.60
C HIS A 168 1.69 0.46 21.15
N ASN A 169 2.79 -0.12 20.66
CA ASN A 169 2.82 -0.83 19.38
C ASN A 169 2.36 -2.28 19.56
#